data_AF-A0A2A9D1Q3-F1
#
_entry.id   AF-A0A2A9D1Q3-F1
#
_cell.length_a   1.000
_cell.length_b   1.000
_cell.length_c   1.000
_cell.angle_alpha   90.00
_cell.angle_beta   90.00
_cell.angle_gamma   90.00
#
_symmetry.space_group_name_H-M   'P 1'
#
loop_
_entity.id
_entity.type
_entity.pdbx_description
1 polymer ?
#
loop_
_entity_poly.entity_id
_entity_poly.type
_entity_poly.pdbx_seq_one_letter_code
_entity_poly.pdbx_strand_id
1 'polypeptide(L)'
;MSVDRPDFPSVMRGYDRAQVDQHIADLNRALAEARRQVEASDAESMRLSGQLSEVQRALSEAESPTYAGLGSRIEYLLRSAEEQSTDVLSQATAKADGLVSRASAEAARLAERAEREAGDLVTGARREAEQLLTEARNEATATRDAAALNASEIVASAEREAAGLRSAVESEVAERRATLERTLASREAEVTRATEEQRVASEAKAREIVSEATQQARATRAEAEEFARTTREAASEFDRTTRAEAEEFARTTREAAEEAARAARNTAEEHAHRLRAEAESFAAELRERVQRETDDAAAAARADIEQLTADAQRRADELTEEAAAARDAGDLDIARRREAAEAENAEIHETARAEAERLISDAQAQVTEAEERVVKALARAEEIAGTSESSARTTLSAAREQAERILTEAKRQAELTTSRAEEEAERRLDSIRGEVSDLEKQREDITAYLDEVRGLLGSPSLPEAGLIAGADRAERNLRQARAAGESDAGSASNSEDTGDTASTSETSDADSSATDETQVLEATAEESGGETEAETETDEESADR
;
A
#
# COMPACT_ATOMS: atom_id res chain seq x y z
N MET A 1 2.95 -2.34 121.36
CA MET A 1 1.76 -2.00 120.56
C MET A 1 1.19 -0.71 121.12
N SER A 2 1.74 0.42 120.69
CA SER A 2 1.19 1.76 120.91
C SER A 2 -0.15 1.81 120.17
N VAL A 3 -1.25 2.03 120.89
CA VAL A 3 -2.59 2.14 120.29
C VAL A 3 -2.75 3.56 119.77
N ASP A 4 -2.40 3.78 118.50
CA ASP A 4 -2.77 5.01 117.80
C ASP A 4 -4.30 5.07 117.71
N ARG A 5 -4.90 6.03 118.42
CA ARG A 5 -6.35 6.26 118.42
C ARG A 5 -6.71 7.16 117.23
N PRO A 6 -7.49 6.70 116.25
CA PRO A 6 -7.88 7.51 115.11
C PRO A 6 -8.88 8.60 115.51
N ASP A 7 -8.58 9.86 115.20
CA ASP A 7 -9.46 11.02 115.38
C ASP A 7 -10.47 11.10 114.24
N PHE A 8 -11.76 10.90 114.53
CA PHE A 8 -12.84 11.03 113.55
C PHE A 8 -13.45 12.45 113.61
N PRO A 9 -13.45 13.23 112.51
CA PRO A 9 -14.10 14.53 112.47
C PRO A 9 -15.64 14.38 112.61
N SER A 10 -16.23 15.17 113.52
CA SER A 10 -17.67 15.18 113.79
C SER A 10 -18.40 16.19 112.90
N VAL A 11 -19.41 15.73 112.15
CA VAL A 11 -20.41 16.61 111.52
C VAL A 11 -21.45 16.98 112.59
N MET A 12 -22.20 18.08 112.40
CA MET A 12 -23.05 18.79 113.38
C MET A 12 -24.01 17.97 114.27
N ARG A 13 -24.10 16.63 114.12
CA ARG A 13 -24.78 15.68 115.02
C ARG A 13 -24.26 14.23 114.92
N GLY A 14 -22.95 14.01 114.77
CA GLY A 14 -22.35 12.66 114.84
C GLY A 14 -21.02 12.53 114.08
N TYR A 15 -20.40 11.36 114.14
CA TYR A 15 -19.22 11.05 113.31
C TYR A 15 -19.60 11.00 111.82
N ASP A 16 -18.68 11.42 110.95
CA ASP A 16 -18.86 11.24 109.51
C ASP A 16 -18.97 9.75 109.16
N ARG A 17 -20.17 9.34 108.75
CA ARG A 17 -20.48 7.95 108.41
C ARG A 17 -19.55 7.40 107.33
N ALA A 18 -19.14 8.22 106.36
CA ALA A 18 -18.27 7.75 105.29
C ALA A 18 -16.85 7.41 105.80
N GLN A 19 -16.31 8.23 106.70
CA GLN A 19 -14.99 7.97 107.30
C GLN A 19 -15.00 6.82 108.30
N VAL A 20 -16.08 6.68 109.08
CA VAL A 20 -16.24 5.54 110.00
C VAL A 20 -16.41 4.25 109.21
N ASP A 21 -17.23 4.23 108.15
CA ASP A 21 -17.39 3.07 107.28
C ASP A 21 -16.06 2.69 106.60
N GLN A 22 -15.26 3.68 106.19
CA GLN A 22 -13.93 3.45 105.61
C GLN A 22 -12.94 2.90 106.63
N HIS A 23 -12.92 3.42 107.86
CA HIS A 23 -12.07 2.89 108.91
C HIS A 23 -12.49 1.49 109.37
N ILE A 24 -13.79 1.20 109.43
CA ILE A 24 -14.31 -0.15 109.66
C ILE A 24 -13.89 -1.07 108.52
N ALA A 25 -13.92 -0.62 107.26
CA ALA A 25 -13.44 -1.39 106.12
C ALA A 25 -11.93 -1.67 106.22
N ASP A 26 -11.12 -0.70 106.64
CA ASP A 26 -9.68 -0.85 106.83
C ASP A 26 -9.35 -1.79 108.00
N LEU A 27 -10.07 -1.69 109.13
CA LEU A 27 -9.95 -2.63 110.25
C LEU A 27 -10.38 -4.04 109.88
N ASN A 28 -11.45 -4.19 109.10
CA ASN A 28 -11.88 -5.50 108.59
C ASN A 28 -10.84 -6.08 107.63
N ARG A 29 -10.18 -5.24 106.81
CA ARG A 29 -9.08 -5.65 105.93
C ARG A 29 -7.86 -6.11 106.75
N ALA A 30 -7.47 -5.34 107.76
CA ALA A 30 -6.38 -5.70 108.68
C ALA A 30 -6.69 -6.96 109.49
N LEU A 31 -7.95 -7.16 109.93
CA LEU A 31 -8.38 -8.37 110.61
C LEU A 31 -8.35 -9.59 109.69
N ALA A 32 -8.78 -9.43 108.43
CA ALA A 32 -8.71 -10.50 107.43
C ALA A 32 -7.25 -10.87 107.11
N GLU A 33 -6.36 -9.88 107.05
CA GLU A 33 -4.93 -10.08 106.84
C GLU A 33 -4.26 -10.78 108.02
N ALA A 34 -4.56 -10.34 109.26
CA ALA A 34 -4.08 -11.00 110.46
C ALA A 34 -4.58 -12.45 110.57
N ARG A 35 -5.84 -12.71 110.21
CA ARG A 35 -6.39 -14.08 110.16
C ARG A 35 -5.69 -14.95 109.13
N ARG A 36 -5.43 -14.43 107.93
CA ARG A 36 -4.64 -15.13 106.91
C ARG A 36 -3.21 -15.42 107.39
N GLN A 37 -2.62 -14.51 108.16
CA GLN A 37 -1.27 -14.68 108.69
C GLN A 37 -1.23 -15.77 109.78
N VAL A 38 -2.27 -15.86 110.63
CA VAL A 38 -2.44 -16.95 111.59
C VAL A 38 -2.67 -18.28 110.87
N GLU A 39 -3.57 -18.32 109.89
CA GLU A 39 -3.80 -19.53 109.07
C GLU A 39 -2.52 -20.01 108.37
N ALA A 40 -1.72 -19.08 107.83
CA ALA A 40 -0.43 -19.40 107.22
C ALA A 40 0.58 -19.95 108.23
N SER A 41 0.67 -19.34 109.43
CA SER A 41 1.53 -19.80 110.53
C SER A 41 1.10 -21.16 111.06
N ASP A 42 -0.20 -21.42 111.17
CA ASP A 42 -0.75 -22.70 111.60
C ASP A 42 -0.48 -23.79 110.54
N ALA A 43 -0.65 -23.47 109.26
CA ALA A 43 -0.29 -24.36 108.15
C ALA A 43 1.22 -24.68 108.15
N GLU A 44 2.07 -23.69 108.42
CA GLU A 44 3.51 -23.87 108.54
C GLU A 44 3.88 -24.72 109.77
N SER A 45 3.21 -24.52 110.90
CA SER A 45 3.40 -25.31 112.13
C SER A 45 2.95 -26.77 111.95
N MET A 46 1.83 -27.00 111.25
CA MET A 46 1.39 -28.35 110.87
C MET A 46 2.38 -29.00 109.90
N ARG A 47 2.92 -28.24 108.93
CA ARG A 47 3.94 -28.73 108.00
C ARG A 47 5.22 -29.12 108.72
N LEU A 48 5.71 -28.27 109.63
CA LEU A 48 6.91 -28.54 110.43
C LEU A 48 6.70 -29.71 111.39
N SER A 49 5.51 -29.85 111.99
CA SER A 49 5.18 -31.00 112.83
C SER A 49 5.09 -32.30 112.03
N GLY A 50 4.54 -32.24 110.81
CA GLY A 50 4.55 -33.36 109.86
C GLY A 50 5.97 -33.78 109.47
N GLN A 51 6.82 -32.82 109.14
CA GLN A 51 8.24 -33.04 108.87
C GLN A 51 8.97 -33.62 110.08
N LEU A 52 8.69 -33.14 111.31
CA LEU A 52 9.26 -33.70 112.54
C LEU A 52 8.83 -35.16 112.76
N SER A 53 7.55 -35.49 112.53
CA SER A 53 7.06 -36.87 112.63
C SER A 53 7.67 -37.77 111.56
N GLU A 54 7.87 -37.26 110.35
CA GLU A 54 8.49 -37.99 109.25
C GLU A 54 9.98 -38.24 109.52
N VAL A 55 10.70 -37.25 110.03
CA VAL A 55 12.10 -37.38 110.46
C VAL A 55 12.23 -38.31 111.67
N GLN A 56 11.32 -38.23 112.65
CA GLN A 56 11.28 -39.18 113.77
C GLN A 56 11.00 -40.61 113.32
N ARG A 57 10.11 -40.80 112.33
CA ARG A 57 9.87 -42.10 111.71
C ARG A 57 11.10 -42.61 110.96
N ALA A 58 11.75 -41.76 110.17
CA ALA A 58 13.01 -42.11 109.49
C ALA A 58 14.14 -42.44 110.47
N LEU A 59 14.20 -41.75 111.63
CA LEU A 59 15.16 -42.06 112.70
C LEU A 59 14.85 -43.40 113.37
N SER A 60 13.58 -43.71 113.63
CA SER A 60 13.16 -45.00 114.17
C SER A 60 13.44 -46.17 113.21
N GLU A 61 13.39 -45.91 111.90
CA GLU A 61 13.69 -46.86 110.84
C GLU A 61 15.21 -47.10 110.71
N ALA A 62 16.03 -46.10 111.04
CA ALA A 62 17.49 -46.22 111.11
C ALA A 62 17.98 -46.93 112.39
N GLU A 63 17.25 -46.82 113.51
CA GLU A 63 17.62 -47.42 114.80
C GLU A 63 17.20 -48.89 114.98
N SER A 64 16.47 -49.51 114.03
CA SER A 64 16.08 -50.94 114.10
C SER A 64 16.01 -51.63 112.72
N PRO A 65 17.15 -52.06 112.14
CA PRO A 65 17.17 -52.74 110.85
C PRO A 65 16.62 -54.17 110.96
N THR A 66 15.46 -54.45 110.35
CA THR A 66 14.92 -55.82 110.20
C THR A 66 14.80 -56.22 108.71
N TYR A 67 14.98 -57.51 108.43
CA TYR A 67 15.10 -58.14 107.10
C TYR A 67 13.90 -57.87 106.15
N ALA A 68 12.75 -57.43 106.66
CA ALA A 68 11.57 -57.06 105.87
C ALA A 68 11.73 -55.71 105.12
N GLY A 69 12.57 -54.78 105.62
CA GLY A 69 12.79 -53.47 104.98
C GLY A 69 13.75 -53.50 103.78
N LEU A 70 14.55 -54.56 103.63
CA LEU A 70 15.39 -54.75 102.45
C LEU A 70 14.53 -55.08 101.22
N GLY A 71 13.47 -55.87 101.40
CA GLY A 71 12.54 -56.25 100.33
C GLY A 71 11.72 -55.07 99.79
N SER A 72 11.19 -54.22 100.67
CA SER A 72 10.43 -53.03 100.27
C SER A 72 11.30 -51.96 99.60
N ARG A 73 12.59 -51.85 99.99
CA ARG A 73 13.53 -50.93 99.34
C ARG A 73 13.98 -51.44 97.96
N ILE A 74 14.16 -52.75 97.80
CA ILE A 74 14.43 -53.36 96.49
C ILE A 74 13.20 -53.26 95.58
N GLU A 75 11.99 -53.46 96.10
CA GLU A 75 10.73 -53.26 95.36
C GLU A 75 10.53 -51.80 94.94
N TYR A 76 10.82 -50.84 95.82
CA TYR A 76 10.78 -49.41 95.50
C TYR A 76 11.82 -49.02 94.43
N LEU A 77 13.04 -49.55 94.51
CA LEU A 77 14.09 -49.33 93.51
C LEU A 77 13.72 -49.94 92.15
N LEU A 78 13.18 -51.16 92.14
CA LEU A 78 12.71 -51.83 90.91
C LEU A 78 11.53 -51.09 90.28
N ARG A 79 10.55 -50.66 91.09
CA ARG A 79 9.41 -49.89 90.61
C ARG A 79 9.82 -48.52 90.08
N SER A 80 10.71 -47.83 90.79
CA SER A 80 11.26 -46.54 90.35
C SER A 80 12.10 -46.69 89.08
N ALA A 81 12.86 -47.77 88.94
CA ALA A 81 13.63 -48.07 87.73
C ALA A 81 12.70 -48.44 86.57
N GLU A 82 11.63 -49.21 86.81
CA GLU A 82 10.62 -49.57 85.80
C GLU A 82 9.82 -48.36 85.33
N GLU A 83 9.46 -47.46 86.25
CA GLU A 83 8.80 -46.19 85.92
C GLU A 83 9.73 -45.26 85.13
N GLN A 84 10.99 -45.11 85.57
CA GLN A 84 12.00 -44.32 84.85
C GLN A 84 12.32 -44.89 83.47
N SER A 85 12.40 -46.21 83.33
CA SER A 85 12.63 -46.85 82.05
C SER A 85 11.41 -46.76 81.15
N THR A 86 10.19 -46.96 81.66
CA THR A 86 8.96 -46.76 80.88
C THR A 86 8.89 -45.32 80.36
N ASP A 87 9.26 -44.35 81.18
CA ASP A 87 9.36 -42.94 80.79
C ASP A 87 10.42 -42.74 79.70
N VAL A 88 11.65 -43.25 79.87
CA VAL A 88 12.72 -43.17 78.86
C VAL A 88 12.33 -43.87 77.54
N LEU A 89 11.69 -45.04 77.60
CA LEU A 89 11.21 -45.76 76.42
C LEU A 89 10.09 -44.99 75.71
N SER A 90 9.17 -44.38 76.46
CA SER A 90 8.10 -43.55 75.90
C SER A 90 8.65 -42.27 75.27
N GLN A 91 9.66 -41.64 75.89
CA GLN A 91 10.36 -40.47 75.37
C GLN A 91 11.17 -40.82 74.13
N ALA A 92 11.87 -41.95 74.12
CA ALA A 92 12.63 -42.44 72.96
C ALA A 92 11.71 -42.75 71.77
N THR A 93 10.56 -43.40 72.02
CA THR A 93 9.56 -43.69 70.98
C THR A 93 8.95 -42.40 70.44
N ALA A 94 8.53 -41.48 71.31
CA ALA A 94 8.00 -40.17 70.89
C ALA A 94 9.05 -39.34 70.13
N LYS A 95 10.34 -39.46 70.50
CA LYS A 95 11.45 -38.80 69.79
C LYS A 95 11.67 -39.42 68.41
N ALA A 96 11.65 -40.75 68.28
CA ALA A 96 11.75 -41.45 67.01
C ALA A 96 10.59 -41.07 66.07
N ASP A 97 9.35 -41.13 66.53
CA ASP A 97 8.17 -40.72 65.76
C ASP A 97 8.25 -39.25 65.34
N GLY A 98 8.71 -38.38 66.26
CA GLY A 98 8.93 -36.96 65.99
C GLY A 98 10.08 -36.68 65.02
N LEU A 99 11.11 -37.52 64.96
CA LEU A 99 12.19 -37.43 63.97
C LEU A 99 11.68 -37.85 62.59
N VAL A 100 10.99 -38.99 62.48
CA VAL A 100 10.42 -39.47 61.22
C VAL A 100 9.41 -38.47 60.66
N SER A 101 8.49 -37.96 61.47
CA SER A 101 7.47 -37.02 61.01
C SER A 101 8.07 -35.69 60.53
N ARG A 102 9.11 -35.18 61.21
CA ARG A 102 9.82 -33.97 60.78
C ARG A 102 10.60 -34.22 59.48
N ALA A 103 11.35 -35.31 59.42
CA ALA A 103 12.10 -35.69 58.22
C ALA A 103 11.19 -35.91 57.00
N SER A 104 10.04 -36.56 57.18
CA SER A 104 9.05 -36.72 56.11
C SER A 104 8.44 -35.39 55.67
N ALA A 105 8.18 -34.48 56.61
CA ALA A 105 7.67 -33.15 56.27
C ALA A 105 8.73 -32.29 55.55
N GLU A 106 10.00 -32.41 55.93
CA GLU A 106 11.12 -31.72 55.27
C GLU A 106 11.40 -32.27 53.87
N ALA A 107 11.38 -33.60 53.71
CA ALA A 107 11.48 -34.28 52.41
C ALA A 107 10.33 -33.85 51.47
N ALA A 108 9.09 -33.84 51.96
CA ALA A 108 7.94 -33.38 51.19
C ALA A 108 8.07 -31.90 50.78
N ARG A 109 8.55 -31.02 51.68
CA ARG A 109 8.80 -29.61 51.36
C ARG A 109 9.91 -29.43 50.33
N LEU A 110 10.94 -30.27 50.36
CA LEU A 110 12.03 -30.24 49.38
C LEU A 110 11.50 -30.64 47.99
N ALA A 111 10.76 -31.76 47.91
CA ALA A 111 10.12 -32.21 46.68
C ALA A 111 9.17 -31.16 46.11
N GLU A 112 8.26 -30.61 46.92
CA GLU A 112 7.30 -29.59 46.49
C GLU A 112 7.99 -28.29 46.02
N ARG A 113 9.13 -27.91 46.64
CA ARG A 113 9.94 -26.78 46.17
C ARG A 113 10.55 -27.06 44.79
N ALA A 114 11.14 -28.24 44.61
CA ALA A 114 11.76 -28.64 43.36
C ALA A 114 10.73 -28.79 42.22
N GLU A 115 9.55 -29.34 42.51
CA GLU A 115 8.44 -29.43 41.55
C GLU A 115 7.95 -28.03 41.11
N ARG A 116 7.84 -27.09 42.04
CA ARG A 116 7.50 -25.69 41.71
C ARG A 116 8.57 -25.05 40.83
N GLU A 117 9.83 -25.17 41.21
CA GLU A 117 10.96 -24.62 40.44
C GLU A 117 11.02 -25.22 39.02
N ALA A 118 10.87 -26.54 38.90
CA ALA A 118 10.76 -27.24 37.63
C ALA A 118 9.57 -26.74 36.79
N GLY A 119 8.41 -26.54 37.41
CA GLY A 119 7.21 -26.00 36.78
C GLY A 119 7.41 -24.56 36.28
N ASP A 120 8.05 -23.71 37.08
CA ASP A 120 8.37 -22.32 36.75
C ASP A 120 9.38 -22.24 35.60
N LEU A 121 10.41 -23.10 35.59
CA LEU A 121 11.39 -23.23 34.51
C LEU A 121 10.71 -23.59 33.18
N VAL A 122 9.88 -24.64 33.16
CA VAL A 122 9.17 -25.07 31.95
C VAL A 122 8.18 -24.01 31.48
N THR A 123 7.50 -23.32 32.40
CA THR A 123 6.54 -22.25 32.07
C THR A 123 7.24 -21.00 31.56
N GLY A 124 8.43 -20.66 32.08
CA GLY A 124 9.29 -19.60 31.56
C GLY A 124 9.75 -19.91 30.13
N ALA A 125 10.31 -21.10 29.92
CA ALA A 125 10.78 -21.57 28.62
C ALA A 125 9.67 -21.63 27.56
N ARG A 126 8.44 -22.02 27.94
CA ARG A 126 7.26 -21.96 27.05
C ARG A 126 6.94 -20.54 26.61
N ARG A 127 6.91 -19.59 27.53
CA ARG A 127 6.66 -18.18 27.22
C ARG A 127 7.74 -17.60 26.30
N GLU A 128 9.01 -17.91 26.57
CA GLU A 128 10.13 -17.49 25.73
C GLU A 128 10.03 -18.08 24.30
N ALA A 129 9.75 -19.38 24.20
CA ALA A 129 9.55 -20.05 22.91
C ALA A 129 8.35 -19.45 22.13
N GLU A 130 7.24 -19.14 22.80
CA GLU A 130 6.07 -18.50 22.19
C GLU A 130 6.35 -17.07 21.72
N GLN A 131 7.10 -16.29 22.50
CA GLN A 131 7.54 -14.94 22.13
C GLN A 131 8.41 -14.99 20.88
N LEU A 132 9.44 -15.84 20.88
CA LEU A 132 10.34 -16.02 19.75
C LEU A 132 9.59 -16.45 18.47
N LEU A 133 8.63 -17.37 18.59
CA LEU A 133 7.79 -17.78 17.45
C LEU A 133 6.86 -16.65 16.97
N THR A 134 6.39 -15.80 17.88
CA THR A 134 5.53 -14.66 17.53
C THR A 134 6.33 -13.57 16.81
N GLU A 135 7.53 -13.25 17.30
CA GLU A 135 8.45 -12.31 16.66
C GLU A 135 8.84 -12.78 15.26
N ALA A 136 9.27 -14.03 15.11
CA ALA A 136 9.62 -14.61 13.81
C ALA A 136 8.43 -14.65 12.84
N ARG A 137 7.21 -14.86 13.33
CA ARG A 137 5.99 -14.76 12.51
C ARG A 137 5.75 -13.34 12.04
N ASN A 138 5.86 -12.35 12.92
CA ASN A 138 5.66 -10.95 12.59
C ASN A 138 6.72 -10.46 11.58
N GLU A 139 7.97 -10.88 11.74
CA GLU A 139 9.06 -10.59 10.79
C GLU A 139 8.80 -11.25 9.43
N ALA A 140 8.39 -12.52 9.41
CA ALA A 140 8.03 -13.23 8.19
C ALA A 140 6.84 -12.59 7.46
N THR A 141 5.82 -12.12 8.19
CA THR A 141 4.69 -11.38 7.59
C THR A 141 5.15 -10.03 7.05
N ALA A 142 5.93 -9.27 7.82
CA ALA A 142 6.44 -7.96 7.37
C ALA A 142 7.29 -8.07 6.10
N THR A 143 8.12 -9.12 6.00
CA THR A 143 8.95 -9.40 4.82
C THR A 143 8.09 -9.72 3.59
N ARG A 144 7.03 -10.51 3.77
CA ARG A 144 6.08 -10.84 2.70
C ARG A 144 5.30 -9.61 2.24
N ASP A 145 4.81 -8.81 3.19
CA ASP A 145 4.01 -7.63 2.88
C ASP A 145 4.86 -6.58 2.16
N ALA A 146 6.10 -6.35 2.61
CA ALA A 146 7.05 -5.47 1.94
C ALA A 146 7.37 -5.95 0.51
N ALA A 147 7.58 -7.25 0.32
CA ALA A 147 7.81 -7.84 -0.99
C ALA A 147 6.58 -7.71 -1.90
N ALA A 148 5.37 -7.93 -1.38
CA ALA A 148 4.13 -7.79 -2.12
C ALA A 148 3.89 -6.34 -2.56
N LEU A 149 4.15 -5.36 -1.68
CA LEU A 149 4.05 -3.94 -2.02
C LEU A 149 5.04 -3.56 -3.12
N ASN A 150 6.32 -3.94 -2.99
CA ASN A 150 7.36 -3.67 -3.98
C ASN A 150 7.02 -4.32 -5.34
N ALA A 151 6.63 -5.59 -5.32
CA ALA A 151 6.15 -6.31 -6.51
C ALA A 151 4.99 -5.56 -7.20
N SER A 152 4.00 -5.12 -6.43
CA SER A 152 2.85 -4.37 -6.96
C SER A 152 3.25 -3.02 -7.54
N GLU A 153 4.22 -2.33 -6.94
CA GLU A 153 4.71 -1.03 -7.40
C GLU A 153 5.49 -1.16 -8.71
N ILE A 154 6.37 -2.16 -8.82
CA ILE A 154 7.12 -2.47 -10.04
C ILE A 154 6.16 -2.76 -11.21
N VAL A 155 5.17 -3.62 -10.97
CA VAL A 155 4.16 -3.98 -11.99
C VAL A 155 3.32 -2.75 -12.36
N ALA A 156 2.81 -2.01 -11.37
CA ALA A 156 1.99 -0.84 -11.62
C ALA A 156 2.75 0.27 -12.35
N SER A 157 4.05 0.45 -12.08
CA SER A 157 4.88 1.41 -12.82
C SER A 157 5.03 1.01 -14.27
N ALA A 158 5.40 -0.25 -14.53
CA ALA A 158 5.55 -0.77 -15.89
C ALA A 158 4.23 -0.72 -16.68
N GLU A 159 3.10 -1.03 -16.05
CA GLU A 159 1.77 -0.94 -16.67
C GLU A 159 1.39 0.50 -17.01
N ARG A 160 1.67 1.47 -16.11
CA ARG A 160 1.43 2.90 -16.37
C ARG A 160 2.30 3.42 -17.51
N GLU A 161 3.58 3.05 -17.55
CA GLU A 161 4.48 3.40 -18.64
C GLU A 161 4.00 2.82 -19.98
N ALA A 162 3.63 1.53 -20.01
CA ALA A 162 3.10 0.89 -21.21
C ALA A 162 1.77 1.51 -21.66
N ALA A 163 0.88 1.88 -20.73
CA ALA A 163 -0.35 2.60 -21.04
C ALA A 163 -0.08 4.00 -21.58
N GLY A 164 0.86 4.74 -21.00
CA GLY A 164 1.29 6.05 -21.47
C GLY A 164 1.85 5.99 -22.90
N LEU A 165 2.71 5.02 -23.18
CA LEU A 165 3.27 4.81 -24.53
C LEU A 165 2.17 4.45 -25.54
N ARG A 166 1.24 3.55 -25.20
CA ARG A 166 0.09 3.23 -26.08
C ARG A 166 -0.75 4.47 -26.39
N SER A 167 -1.05 5.28 -25.38
CA SER A 167 -1.85 6.50 -25.57
C SER A 167 -1.11 7.55 -26.41
N ALA A 168 0.20 7.70 -26.23
CA ALA A 168 1.02 8.61 -27.02
C ALA A 168 1.06 8.19 -28.50
N VAL A 169 1.27 6.89 -28.75
CA VAL A 169 1.23 6.30 -30.09
C VAL A 169 -0.12 6.51 -30.77
N GLU A 170 -1.23 6.27 -30.05
CA GLU A 170 -2.57 6.46 -30.61
C GLU A 170 -2.82 7.94 -30.99
N SER A 171 -2.38 8.87 -30.13
CA SER A 171 -2.46 10.31 -30.41
C SER A 171 -1.62 10.71 -31.61
N GLU A 172 -0.39 10.23 -31.72
CA GLU A 172 0.50 10.53 -32.85
C GLU A 172 -0.09 10.01 -34.17
N VAL A 173 -0.59 8.76 -34.18
CA VAL A 173 -1.25 8.18 -35.37
C VAL A 173 -2.50 8.98 -35.76
N ALA A 174 -3.30 9.43 -34.79
CA ALA A 174 -4.48 10.25 -35.05
C ALA A 174 -4.11 11.63 -35.61
N GLU A 175 -3.08 12.29 -35.07
CA GLU A 175 -2.59 13.59 -35.54
C GLU A 175 -2.04 13.51 -36.97
N ARG A 176 -1.26 12.47 -37.28
CA ARG A 176 -0.74 12.24 -38.63
C ARG A 176 -1.85 12.00 -39.63
N ARG A 177 -2.83 11.15 -39.30
CA ARG A 177 -4.02 10.91 -40.15
C ARG A 177 -4.79 12.20 -40.40
N ALA A 178 -5.06 12.98 -39.36
CA ALA A 178 -5.77 14.25 -39.52
C ALA A 178 -4.97 15.27 -40.37
N THR A 179 -3.65 15.26 -40.27
CA THR A 179 -2.79 16.12 -41.12
C THR A 179 -2.88 15.72 -42.58
N LEU A 180 -2.82 14.42 -42.89
CA LEU A 180 -2.97 13.90 -44.25
C LEU A 180 -4.35 14.21 -44.85
N GLU A 181 -5.41 14.00 -44.08
CA GLU A 181 -6.77 14.34 -44.53
C GLU A 181 -6.90 15.83 -44.86
N ARG A 182 -6.27 16.71 -44.08
CA ARG A 182 -6.28 18.16 -44.35
C ARG A 182 -5.47 18.54 -45.59
N THR A 183 -4.29 17.96 -45.80
CA THR A 183 -3.48 18.28 -46.99
C THR A 183 -4.18 17.85 -48.26
N LEU A 184 -4.84 16.69 -48.25
CA LEU A 184 -5.63 16.20 -49.38
C LEU A 184 -6.84 17.08 -49.66
N ALA A 185 -7.62 17.41 -48.62
CA ALA A 185 -8.76 18.31 -48.78
C ALA A 185 -8.34 19.68 -49.34
N SER A 186 -7.18 20.20 -48.93
CA SER A 186 -6.63 21.45 -49.48
C SER A 186 -6.29 21.31 -50.96
N ARG A 187 -5.62 20.22 -51.36
CA ARG A 187 -5.25 19.97 -52.76
C ARG A 187 -6.47 19.74 -53.65
N GLU A 188 -7.46 18.97 -53.19
CA GLU A 188 -8.72 18.78 -53.91
C GLU A 188 -9.47 20.11 -54.14
N ALA A 189 -9.46 21.00 -53.14
CA ALA A 189 -10.04 22.34 -53.26
C ALA A 189 -9.26 23.21 -54.27
N GLU A 190 -7.93 23.17 -54.25
CA GLU A 190 -7.07 23.86 -55.22
C GLU A 190 -7.32 23.38 -56.65
N VAL A 191 -7.41 22.07 -56.87
CA VAL A 191 -7.71 21.48 -58.19
C VAL A 191 -9.09 21.90 -58.66
N THR A 192 -10.10 21.81 -57.79
CA THR A 192 -11.47 22.22 -58.13
C THR A 192 -11.49 23.69 -58.57
N ARG A 193 -10.84 24.56 -57.80
CA ARG A 193 -10.73 25.99 -58.13
C ARG A 193 -10.00 26.22 -59.45
N ALA A 194 -8.84 25.60 -59.65
CA ALA A 194 -8.05 25.76 -60.87
C ALA A 194 -8.80 25.27 -62.13
N THR A 195 -9.58 24.18 -62.00
CA THR A 195 -10.39 23.67 -63.13
C THR A 195 -11.55 24.60 -63.46
N GLU A 196 -12.18 25.22 -62.45
CA GLU A 196 -13.26 26.17 -62.65
C GLU A 196 -12.74 27.50 -63.24
N GLU A 197 -11.60 28.00 -62.76
CA GLU A 197 -10.93 29.17 -63.33
C GLU A 197 -10.60 28.95 -64.82
N GLN A 198 -10.09 27.77 -65.18
CA GLN A 198 -9.78 27.44 -66.57
C GLN A 198 -11.04 27.28 -67.44
N ARG A 199 -12.12 26.73 -66.88
CA ARG A 199 -13.42 26.63 -67.56
C ARG A 199 -14.01 28.01 -67.85
N VAL A 200 -13.95 28.93 -66.89
CA VAL A 200 -14.41 30.31 -67.07
C VAL A 200 -13.55 31.02 -68.11
N ALA A 201 -12.24 30.82 -68.10
CA ALA A 201 -11.33 31.42 -69.09
C ALA A 201 -11.59 30.91 -70.52
N SER A 202 -11.77 29.60 -70.71
CA SER A 202 -12.08 29.02 -72.03
C SER A 202 -13.45 29.48 -72.54
N GLU A 203 -14.45 29.55 -71.66
CA GLU A 203 -15.78 30.04 -72.00
C GLU A 203 -15.77 31.53 -72.35
N ALA A 204 -15.01 32.35 -71.61
CA ALA A 204 -14.83 33.77 -71.90
C ALA A 204 -14.18 33.98 -73.27
N LYS A 205 -13.10 33.25 -73.58
CA LYS A 205 -12.44 33.32 -74.89
C LYS A 205 -13.37 32.91 -76.03
N ALA A 206 -14.15 31.85 -75.85
CA ALA A 206 -15.14 31.44 -76.85
C ALA A 206 -16.25 32.50 -77.04
N ARG A 207 -16.69 33.17 -75.98
CA ARG A 207 -17.66 34.27 -76.05
C ARG A 207 -17.07 35.50 -76.76
N GLU A 208 -15.80 35.80 -76.54
CA GLU A 208 -15.08 36.88 -77.23
C GLU A 208 -15.05 36.63 -78.74
N ILE A 209 -14.63 35.44 -79.17
CA ILE A 209 -14.61 35.05 -80.60
C ILE A 209 -16.00 35.19 -81.24
N VAL A 210 -17.05 34.69 -80.57
CA VAL A 210 -18.43 34.79 -81.09
C VAL A 210 -18.93 36.24 -81.12
N SER A 211 -18.56 37.06 -80.14
CA SER A 211 -18.90 38.49 -80.12
C SER A 211 -18.25 39.22 -81.29
N GLU A 212 -16.96 38.98 -81.54
CA GLU A 212 -16.23 39.53 -82.68
C GLU A 212 -16.86 39.09 -84.00
N ALA A 213 -17.18 37.80 -84.14
CA ALA A 213 -17.86 37.26 -85.32
C ALA A 213 -19.21 37.96 -85.57
N THR A 214 -19.99 38.15 -84.51
CA THR A 214 -21.30 38.81 -84.59
C THR A 214 -21.16 40.28 -84.97
N GLN A 215 -20.15 40.97 -84.45
CA GLN A 215 -19.89 42.37 -84.78
C GLN A 215 -19.42 42.52 -86.23
N GLN A 216 -18.52 41.66 -86.70
CA GLN A 216 -18.06 41.65 -88.08
C GLN A 216 -19.21 41.33 -89.04
N ALA A 217 -20.01 40.30 -88.78
CA ALA A 217 -21.16 39.96 -89.60
C ALA A 217 -22.20 41.10 -89.66
N ARG A 218 -22.43 41.82 -88.55
CA ARG A 218 -23.29 43.01 -88.54
C ARG A 218 -22.70 44.16 -89.35
N ALA A 219 -21.40 44.40 -89.26
CA ALA A 219 -20.72 45.44 -90.03
C ALA A 219 -20.81 45.16 -91.54
N THR A 220 -20.44 43.96 -91.99
CA THR A 220 -20.52 43.58 -93.41
C THR A 220 -21.95 43.62 -93.94
N ARG A 221 -22.93 43.23 -93.12
CA ARG A 221 -24.35 43.34 -93.50
C ARG A 221 -24.79 44.80 -93.63
N ALA A 222 -24.37 45.68 -92.72
CA ALA A 222 -24.68 47.10 -92.79
C ALA A 222 -24.05 47.74 -94.05
N GLU A 223 -22.81 47.38 -94.38
CA GLU A 223 -22.14 47.80 -95.62
C GLU A 223 -22.89 47.32 -96.86
N ALA A 224 -23.32 46.05 -96.89
CA ALA A 224 -24.10 45.50 -97.99
C ALA A 224 -25.48 46.20 -98.12
N GLU A 225 -26.16 46.48 -97.00
CA GLU A 225 -27.45 47.20 -96.99
C GLU A 225 -27.29 48.67 -97.44
N GLU A 226 -26.18 49.31 -97.07
CA GLU A 226 -25.84 50.66 -97.51
C GLU A 226 -25.53 50.70 -99.00
N PHE A 227 -24.70 49.79 -99.52
CA PHE A 227 -24.43 49.65 -100.94
C PHE A 227 -25.73 49.38 -101.72
N ALA A 228 -26.57 48.47 -101.23
CA ALA A 228 -27.88 48.19 -101.83
C ALA A 228 -28.77 49.42 -101.91
N ARG A 229 -28.71 50.30 -100.89
CA ARG A 229 -29.48 51.54 -100.83
C ARG A 229 -28.93 52.58 -101.79
N THR A 230 -27.62 52.83 -101.78
CA THR A 230 -27.00 53.84 -102.67
C THR A 230 -27.17 53.47 -104.14
N THR A 231 -27.01 52.19 -104.52
CA THR A 231 -27.26 51.76 -105.89
C THR A 231 -28.73 51.89 -106.28
N ARG A 232 -29.67 51.58 -105.38
CA ARG A 232 -31.11 51.79 -105.63
C ARG A 232 -31.47 53.27 -105.76
N GLU A 233 -30.89 54.13 -104.94
CA GLU A 233 -31.10 55.58 -105.00
C GLU A 233 -30.55 56.14 -106.31
N ALA A 234 -29.31 55.79 -106.69
CA ALA A 234 -28.70 56.17 -107.95
C ALA A 234 -29.50 55.67 -109.17
N ALA A 235 -29.96 54.42 -109.15
CA ALA A 235 -30.84 53.87 -110.20
C ALA A 235 -32.18 54.63 -110.27
N SER A 236 -32.79 54.95 -109.12
CA SER A 236 -34.04 55.70 -109.07
C SER A 236 -33.88 57.16 -109.52
N GLU A 237 -32.71 57.76 -109.28
CA GLU A 237 -32.38 59.10 -109.73
C GLU A 237 -32.15 59.12 -111.23
N PHE A 238 -31.38 58.16 -111.76
CA PHE A 238 -31.18 57.96 -113.19
C PHE A 238 -32.51 57.72 -113.93
N ASP A 239 -33.37 56.85 -113.39
CA ASP A 239 -34.73 56.64 -113.92
C ASP A 239 -35.54 57.95 -113.95
N ARG A 240 -35.46 58.78 -112.89
CA ARG A 240 -36.20 60.05 -112.82
C ARG A 240 -35.65 61.10 -113.80
N THR A 241 -34.33 61.26 -113.88
CA THR A 241 -33.71 62.27 -114.75
C THR A 241 -33.99 61.94 -116.21
N THR A 242 -33.82 60.69 -116.62
CA THR A 242 -34.05 60.33 -118.02
C THR A 242 -35.54 60.30 -118.38
N ARG A 243 -36.44 59.98 -117.43
CA ARG A 243 -37.88 60.17 -117.65
C ARG A 243 -38.24 61.65 -117.81
N ALA A 244 -37.66 62.53 -116.99
CA ALA A 244 -37.87 63.98 -117.12
C ALA A 244 -37.35 64.52 -118.45
N GLU A 245 -36.17 64.07 -118.91
CA GLU A 245 -35.62 64.42 -120.23
C GLU A 245 -36.50 63.89 -121.38
N ALA A 246 -37.00 62.66 -121.27
CA ALA A 246 -37.91 62.08 -122.26
C ALA A 246 -39.25 62.83 -122.32
N GLU A 247 -39.79 63.22 -121.15
CA GLU A 247 -41.01 64.01 -121.04
C GLU A 247 -40.82 65.43 -121.55
N GLU A 248 -39.67 66.05 -121.28
CA GLU A 248 -39.28 67.36 -121.77
C GLU A 248 -39.09 67.35 -123.29
N PHE A 249 -38.39 66.38 -123.85
CA PHE A 249 -38.26 66.20 -125.30
C PHE A 249 -39.63 65.96 -125.95
N ALA A 250 -40.47 65.11 -125.36
CA ALA A 250 -41.83 64.89 -125.82
C ALA A 250 -42.70 66.15 -125.71
N ARG A 251 -42.46 67.01 -124.70
CA ARG A 251 -43.16 68.29 -124.51
C ARG A 251 -42.70 69.32 -125.52
N THR A 252 -41.40 69.54 -125.72
CA THR A 252 -40.86 70.50 -126.70
C THR A 252 -41.25 70.11 -128.12
N THR A 253 -41.27 68.82 -128.43
CA THR A 253 -41.76 68.31 -129.72
C THR A 253 -43.27 68.52 -129.87
N ARG A 254 -44.04 68.39 -128.78
CA ARG A 254 -45.48 68.73 -128.75
C ARG A 254 -45.73 70.23 -128.91
N GLU A 255 -44.97 71.08 -128.23
CA GLU A 255 -45.09 72.55 -128.29
C GLU A 255 -44.68 73.07 -129.68
N ALA A 256 -43.60 72.55 -130.27
CA ALA A 256 -43.23 72.83 -131.66
C ALA A 256 -44.30 72.33 -132.67
N ALA A 257 -44.92 71.18 -132.39
CA ALA A 257 -46.06 70.69 -133.18
C ALA A 257 -47.31 71.56 -132.99
N GLU A 258 -47.54 72.14 -131.81
CA GLU A 258 -48.67 73.03 -131.51
C GLU A 258 -48.50 74.44 -132.09
N GLU A 259 -47.27 74.97 -132.13
CA GLU A 259 -46.94 76.25 -132.77
C GLU A 259 -47.06 76.12 -134.31
N ALA A 260 -46.61 75.01 -134.89
CA ALA A 260 -46.85 74.66 -136.28
C ALA A 260 -48.34 74.41 -136.59
N ALA A 261 -49.12 73.85 -135.65
CA ALA A 261 -50.56 73.61 -135.80
C ALA A 261 -51.41 74.88 -135.83
N ARG A 262 -50.91 76.04 -135.38
CA ARG A 262 -51.62 77.32 -135.50
C ARG A 262 -51.52 77.95 -136.89
N ALA A 263 -50.53 77.55 -137.71
CA ALA A 263 -50.34 78.07 -139.06
C ALA A 263 -51.04 77.24 -140.18
N ALA A 264 -51.43 75.99 -139.92
CA ALA A 264 -51.99 75.10 -140.95
C ALA A 264 -53.18 74.30 -140.43
N ARG A 265 -54.41 74.81 -140.65
CA ARG A 265 -55.67 74.12 -140.30
C ARG A 265 -56.34 73.37 -141.45
N ASN A 266 -55.76 73.26 -142.65
CA ASN A 266 -56.41 72.58 -143.79
C ASN A 266 -55.59 71.46 -144.48
N THR A 267 -54.53 70.93 -143.87
CA THR A 267 -53.79 69.75 -144.38
C THR A 267 -53.24 68.84 -143.26
N ALA A 268 -53.85 68.86 -142.07
CA ALA A 268 -53.17 68.45 -140.83
C ALA A 268 -53.82 67.28 -140.08
N GLU A 269 -53.67 66.06 -140.58
CA GLU A 269 -53.88 64.83 -139.79
C GLU A 269 -52.70 63.84 -139.95
N GLU A 270 -52.28 63.51 -141.17
CA GLU A 270 -51.25 62.47 -141.40
C GLU A 270 -49.82 62.83 -140.97
N HIS A 271 -49.42 64.10 -141.00
CA HIS A 271 -48.06 64.53 -140.61
C HIS A 271 -47.89 64.70 -139.08
N ALA A 272 -48.95 65.09 -138.36
CA ALA A 272 -48.92 65.24 -136.91
C ALA A 272 -48.91 63.88 -136.19
N HIS A 273 -49.55 62.85 -136.77
CA HIS A 273 -49.46 61.48 -136.26
C HIS A 273 -48.06 60.88 -136.41
N ARG A 274 -47.36 61.19 -137.50
CA ARG A 274 -46.00 60.69 -137.75
C ARG A 274 -44.98 61.28 -136.77
N LEU A 275 -45.00 62.60 -136.59
CA LEU A 275 -44.12 63.29 -135.64
C LEU A 275 -44.40 62.90 -134.17
N ARG A 276 -45.66 62.67 -133.81
CA ARG A 276 -46.00 62.15 -132.47
C ARG A 276 -45.57 60.70 -132.28
N ALA A 277 -45.79 59.84 -133.28
CA ALA A 277 -45.34 58.46 -133.24
C ALA A 277 -43.80 58.36 -133.15
N GLU A 278 -43.07 59.24 -133.84
CA GLU A 278 -41.60 59.34 -133.76
C GLU A 278 -41.12 59.86 -132.39
N ALA A 279 -41.81 60.84 -131.79
CA ALA A 279 -41.48 61.34 -130.45
C ALA A 279 -41.81 60.31 -129.36
N GLU A 280 -42.92 59.58 -129.50
CA GLU A 280 -43.33 58.51 -128.60
C GLU A 280 -42.41 57.28 -128.73
N SER A 281 -41.97 56.92 -129.94
CA SER A 281 -41.02 55.82 -130.14
C SER A 281 -39.64 56.15 -129.58
N PHE A 282 -39.15 57.38 -129.78
CA PHE A 282 -37.88 57.81 -129.19
C PHE A 282 -37.94 57.85 -127.66
N ALA A 283 -39.03 58.37 -127.08
CA ALA A 283 -39.25 58.33 -125.63
C ALA A 283 -39.39 56.90 -125.08
N ALA A 284 -39.99 55.98 -125.85
CA ALA A 284 -40.11 54.57 -125.49
C ALA A 284 -38.75 53.85 -125.56
N GLU A 285 -37.97 54.07 -126.62
CA GLU A 285 -36.62 53.50 -126.78
C GLU A 285 -35.65 53.98 -125.70
N LEU A 286 -35.71 55.27 -125.35
CA LEU A 286 -34.89 55.83 -124.28
C LEU A 286 -35.28 55.22 -122.91
N ARG A 287 -36.58 55.07 -122.63
CA ARG A 287 -37.07 54.39 -121.41
C ARG A 287 -36.66 52.93 -121.37
N GLU A 288 -36.74 52.20 -122.47
CA GLU A 288 -36.36 50.78 -122.52
C GLU A 288 -34.86 50.59 -122.34
N ARG A 289 -34.03 51.49 -122.89
CA ARG A 289 -32.58 51.47 -122.67
C ARG A 289 -32.23 51.72 -121.19
N VAL A 290 -32.83 52.75 -120.60
CA VAL A 290 -32.64 53.11 -119.19
C VAL A 290 -33.12 52.00 -118.28
N GLN A 291 -34.28 51.41 -118.55
CA GLN A 291 -34.81 50.29 -117.78
C GLN A 291 -33.88 49.08 -117.80
N ARG A 292 -33.27 48.77 -118.96
CA ARG A 292 -32.27 47.69 -119.03
C ARG A 292 -31.01 48.05 -118.24
N GLU A 293 -30.50 49.27 -118.35
CA GLU A 293 -29.33 49.72 -117.58
C GLU A 293 -29.60 49.71 -116.07
N THR A 294 -30.81 50.05 -115.62
CA THR A 294 -31.18 49.97 -114.19
C THR A 294 -31.42 48.55 -113.71
N ASP A 295 -32.01 47.68 -114.54
CA ASP A 295 -32.17 46.26 -114.23
C ASP A 295 -30.81 45.54 -114.18
N ASP A 296 -29.87 45.88 -115.08
CA ASP A 296 -28.50 45.37 -115.11
C ASP A 296 -27.70 45.87 -113.89
N ALA A 297 -27.81 47.16 -113.54
CA ALA A 297 -27.18 47.72 -112.34
C ALA A 297 -27.78 47.12 -111.05
N ALA A 298 -29.08 46.88 -111.01
CA ALA A 298 -29.76 46.22 -109.90
C ALA A 298 -29.39 44.73 -109.80
N ALA A 299 -29.18 44.04 -110.92
CA ALA A 299 -28.71 42.66 -110.94
C ALA A 299 -27.25 42.55 -110.47
N ALA A 300 -26.38 43.46 -110.91
CA ALA A 300 -25.00 43.55 -110.43
C ALA A 300 -24.95 43.81 -108.92
N ALA A 301 -25.73 44.77 -108.42
CA ALA A 301 -25.80 45.05 -106.99
C ALA A 301 -26.31 43.87 -106.16
N ARG A 302 -27.29 43.12 -106.67
CA ARG A 302 -27.78 41.89 -106.01
C ARG A 302 -26.69 40.83 -105.93
N ALA A 303 -25.92 40.63 -106.98
CA ALA A 303 -24.81 39.68 -106.99
C ALA A 303 -23.71 40.08 -105.99
N ASP A 304 -23.35 41.36 -105.92
CA ASP A 304 -22.35 41.87 -104.97
C ASP A 304 -22.83 41.70 -103.51
N ILE A 305 -24.11 41.97 -103.23
CA ILE A 305 -24.72 41.73 -101.89
C ILE A 305 -24.71 40.23 -101.55
N GLU A 306 -25.05 39.37 -102.50
CA GLU A 306 -25.06 37.91 -102.30
C GLU A 306 -23.64 37.39 -102.04
N GLN A 307 -22.62 37.94 -102.71
CA GLN A 307 -21.22 37.64 -102.40
C GLN A 307 -20.81 38.14 -101.03
N LEU A 308 -21.07 39.41 -100.68
CA LEU A 308 -20.71 39.97 -99.36
C LEU A 308 -21.40 39.22 -98.20
N THR A 309 -22.65 38.81 -98.40
CA THR A 309 -23.39 38.03 -97.39
C THR A 309 -22.89 36.59 -97.29
N ALA A 310 -22.55 35.94 -98.41
CA ALA A 310 -21.91 34.63 -98.39
C ALA A 310 -20.52 34.67 -97.75
N ASP A 311 -19.74 35.72 -97.99
CA ASP A 311 -18.43 35.93 -97.38
C ASP A 311 -18.56 36.17 -95.87
N ALA A 312 -19.53 36.97 -95.44
CA ALA A 312 -19.85 37.18 -94.02
C ALA A 312 -20.31 35.89 -93.33
N GLN A 313 -21.09 35.04 -94.02
CA GLN A 313 -21.51 33.74 -93.50
C GLN A 313 -20.33 32.78 -93.34
N ARG A 314 -19.47 32.63 -94.36
CA ARG A 314 -18.28 31.79 -94.26
C ARG A 314 -17.37 32.24 -93.12
N ARG A 315 -17.17 33.54 -92.96
CA ARG A 315 -16.36 34.07 -91.86
C ARG A 315 -17.01 33.85 -90.49
N ALA A 316 -18.33 33.94 -90.39
CA ALA A 316 -19.05 33.60 -89.17
C ALA A 316 -18.90 32.11 -88.83
N ASP A 317 -19.05 31.22 -89.81
CA ASP A 317 -18.87 29.78 -89.65
C ASP A 317 -17.44 29.44 -89.19
N GLU A 318 -16.42 30.01 -89.83
CA GLU A 318 -15.00 29.88 -89.44
C GLU A 318 -14.76 30.29 -87.97
N LEU A 319 -15.33 31.42 -87.54
CA LEU A 319 -15.18 31.89 -86.15
C LEU A 319 -15.98 31.03 -85.16
N THR A 320 -17.11 30.45 -85.57
CA THR A 320 -17.82 29.48 -84.72
C THR A 320 -17.05 28.18 -84.55
N GLU A 321 -16.38 27.70 -85.60
CA GLU A 321 -15.46 26.56 -85.51
C GLU A 321 -14.26 26.89 -84.63
N GLU A 322 -13.69 28.09 -84.74
CA GLU A 322 -12.61 28.56 -83.86
C GLU A 322 -13.05 28.65 -82.40
N ALA A 323 -14.27 29.12 -82.13
CA ALA A 323 -14.85 29.14 -80.79
C ALA A 323 -15.11 27.72 -80.24
N ALA A 324 -15.50 26.77 -81.08
CA ALA A 324 -15.64 25.36 -80.69
C ALA A 324 -14.27 24.75 -80.38
N ALA A 325 -13.28 24.96 -81.25
CA ALA A 325 -11.91 24.50 -81.04
C ALA A 325 -11.28 25.11 -79.76
N ALA A 326 -11.58 26.37 -79.45
CA ALA A 326 -11.12 27.01 -78.21
C ALA A 326 -11.75 26.39 -76.95
N ARG A 327 -13.01 25.94 -77.01
CA ARG A 327 -13.67 25.19 -75.92
C ARG A 327 -13.06 23.81 -75.76
N ASP A 328 -12.92 23.07 -76.86
CA ASP A 328 -12.33 21.72 -76.85
C ASP A 328 -10.88 21.74 -76.32
N ALA A 329 -10.10 22.75 -76.70
CA ALA A 329 -8.76 22.96 -76.16
C ALA A 329 -8.76 23.25 -74.65
N GLY A 330 -9.75 24.01 -74.16
CA GLY A 330 -9.94 24.26 -72.73
C GLY A 330 -10.34 23.01 -71.97
N ASP A 331 -11.27 22.22 -72.50
CA ASP A 331 -11.73 20.96 -71.89
C ASP A 331 -10.58 19.93 -71.82
N LEU A 332 -9.74 19.87 -72.86
CA LEU A 332 -8.54 19.03 -72.86
C LEU A 332 -7.52 19.47 -71.80
N ASP A 333 -7.31 20.79 -71.63
CA ASP A 333 -6.40 21.30 -70.60
C ASP A 333 -6.93 21.00 -69.18
N ILE A 334 -8.25 21.16 -68.96
CA ILE A 334 -8.91 20.76 -67.71
C ILE A 334 -8.71 19.27 -67.45
N ALA A 335 -8.90 18.41 -68.45
CA ALA A 335 -8.70 16.97 -68.32
C ALA A 335 -7.25 16.64 -67.96
N ARG A 336 -6.26 17.24 -68.64
CA ARG A 336 -4.84 17.05 -68.34
C ARG A 336 -4.45 17.51 -66.95
N ARG A 337 -4.97 18.66 -66.50
CA ARG A 337 -4.70 19.16 -65.13
C ARG A 337 -5.31 18.26 -64.06
N ARG A 338 -6.51 17.72 -64.31
CA ARG A 338 -7.14 16.74 -63.41
C ARG A 338 -6.33 15.46 -63.33
N GLU A 339 -5.93 14.89 -64.47
CA GLU A 339 -5.09 13.69 -64.50
C GLU A 339 -3.74 13.91 -63.79
N ALA A 340 -3.08 15.04 -64.05
CA ALA A 340 -1.82 15.38 -63.37
C ALA A 340 -2.01 15.55 -61.85
N ALA A 341 -3.10 16.18 -61.42
CA ALA A 341 -3.39 16.34 -60.00
C ALA A 341 -3.81 15.04 -59.32
N GLU A 342 -4.55 14.17 -60.00
CA GLU A 342 -4.86 12.82 -59.52
C GLU A 342 -3.58 12.00 -59.35
N ALA A 343 -2.62 12.12 -60.27
CA ALA A 343 -1.32 11.47 -60.16
C ALA A 343 -0.48 12.03 -58.99
N GLU A 344 -0.39 13.35 -58.83
CA GLU A 344 0.33 14.00 -57.71
C GLU A 344 -0.31 13.63 -56.37
N ASN A 345 -1.65 13.67 -56.27
CA ASN A 345 -2.36 13.25 -55.07
C ASN A 345 -2.13 11.77 -54.76
N ALA A 346 -2.08 10.90 -55.78
CA ALA A 346 -1.77 9.49 -55.60
C ALA A 346 -0.35 9.28 -55.07
N GLU A 347 0.64 10.02 -55.58
CA GLU A 347 2.04 9.97 -55.11
C GLU A 347 2.17 10.49 -53.66
N ILE A 348 1.51 11.60 -53.33
CA ILE A 348 1.45 12.12 -51.96
C ILE A 348 0.79 11.09 -51.04
N HIS A 349 -0.30 10.46 -51.47
CA HIS A 349 -0.95 9.40 -50.72
C HIS A 349 -0.04 8.20 -50.48
N GLU A 350 0.67 7.74 -51.50
CA GLU A 350 1.57 6.59 -51.39
C GLU A 350 2.74 6.88 -50.47
N THR A 351 3.39 8.05 -50.61
CA THR A 351 4.49 8.49 -49.75
C THR A 351 4.03 8.66 -48.31
N ALA A 352 2.93 9.40 -48.09
CA ALA A 352 2.34 9.58 -46.77
C ALA A 352 1.89 8.26 -46.13
N ARG A 353 1.35 7.34 -46.93
CA ARG A 353 0.97 6.01 -46.45
C ARG A 353 2.19 5.19 -46.06
N ALA A 354 3.25 5.21 -46.86
CA ALA A 354 4.48 4.52 -46.54
C ALA A 354 5.12 5.08 -45.25
N GLU A 355 5.12 6.40 -45.07
CA GLU A 355 5.57 7.06 -43.84
C GLU A 355 4.68 6.69 -42.64
N ALA A 356 3.35 6.72 -42.81
CA ALA A 356 2.41 6.32 -41.76
C ALA A 356 2.56 4.84 -41.40
N GLU A 357 2.75 3.94 -42.36
CA GLU A 357 3.00 2.52 -42.13
C GLU A 357 4.33 2.30 -41.40
N ARG A 358 5.37 3.08 -41.73
CA ARG A 358 6.65 3.08 -41.02
C ARG A 358 6.49 3.51 -39.57
N LEU A 359 5.83 4.64 -39.32
CA LEU A 359 5.58 5.14 -37.97
C LEU A 359 4.72 4.18 -37.17
N ILE A 360 3.67 3.58 -37.78
CA ILE A 360 2.86 2.56 -37.14
C ILE A 360 3.71 1.34 -36.78
N SER A 361 4.61 0.91 -37.66
CA SER A 361 5.54 -0.20 -37.39
C SER A 361 6.48 0.12 -36.23
N ASP A 362 7.10 1.30 -36.24
CA ASP A 362 8.02 1.74 -35.17
C ASP A 362 7.27 1.89 -33.84
N ALA A 363 6.05 2.43 -33.87
CA ALA A 363 5.19 2.57 -32.72
C ALA A 363 4.70 1.21 -32.18
N GLN A 364 4.36 0.27 -33.07
CA GLN A 364 4.07 -1.11 -32.67
C GLN A 364 5.29 -1.77 -32.03
N ALA A 365 6.50 -1.54 -32.57
CA ALA A 365 7.73 -2.01 -31.95
C ALA A 365 7.92 -1.44 -30.54
N GLN A 366 7.67 -0.14 -30.34
CA GLN A 366 7.72 0.50 -29.02
C GLN A 366 6.67 -0.06 -28.06
N VAL A 367 5.44 -0.31 -28.52
CA VAL A 367 4.39 -0.95 -27.71
C VAL A 367 4.80 -2.37 -27.33
N THR A 368 5.33 -3.16 -28.26
CA THR A 368 5.83 -4.51 -27.95
C THR A 368 6.99 -4.47 -26.97
N GLU A 369 7.91 -3.51 -27.11
CA GLU A 369 9.00 -3.33 -26.15
C GLU A 369 8.48 -2.96 -24.76
N ALA A 370 7.47 -2.09 -24.68
CA ALA A 370 6.81 -1.74 -23.43
C ALA A 370 6.09 -2.95 -22.80
N GLU A 371 5.42 -3.77 -23.60
CA GLU A 371 4.80 -5.02 -23.15
C GLU A 371 5.85 -6.02 -22.65
N GLU A 372 6.99 -6.15 -23.33
CA GLU A 372 8.12 -6.95 -22.86
C GLU A 372 8.69 -6.42 -21.53
N ARG A 373 8.76 -5.10 -21.34
CA ARG A 373 9.15 -4.51 -20.06
C ARG A 373 8.15 -4.85 -18.95
N VAL A 374 6.84 -4.87 -19.22
CA VAL A 374 5.82 -5.35 -18.27
C VAL A 374 6.03 -6.83 -17.93
N VAL A 375 6.29 -7.68 -18.93
CA VAL A 375 6.59 -9.10 -18.69
C VAL A 375 7.84 -9.27 -17.82
N LYS A 376 8.91 -8.51 -18.10
CA LYS A 376 10.14 -8.52 -17.29
C LYS A 376 9.88 -8.01 -15.87
N ALA A 377 9.05 -6.98 -15.71
CA ALA A 377 8.64 -6.46 -14.41
C ALA A 377 7.85 -7.50 -13.60
N LEU A 378 6.93 -8.23 -14.23
CA LEU A 378 6.21 -9.36 -13.62
C LEU A 378 7.17 -10.48 -13.19
N ALA A 379 8.10 -10.89 -14.06
CA ALA A 379 9.09 -11.91 -13.72
C ALA A 379 9.97 -11.49 -12.52
N ARG A 380 10.38 -10.22 -12.48
CA ARG A 380 11.14 -9.67 -11.34
C ARG A 380 10.30 -9.61 -10.06
N ALA A 381 9.02 -9.25 -10.16
CA ALA A 381 8.09 -9.25 -9.05
C ALA A 381 7.89 -10.67 -8.48
N GLU A 382 7.76 -11.68 -9.35
CA GLU A 382 7.69 -13.10 -8.95
C GLU A 382 8.98 -13.57 -8.29
N GLU A 383 10.15 -13.16 -8.79
CA GLU A 383 11.46 -13.47 -8.19
C GLU A 383 11.59 -12.86 -6.78
N ILE A 384 11.21 -11.59 -6.61
CA ILE A 384 11.20 -10.92 -5.29
C ILE A 384 10.25 -11.65 -4.35
N ALA A 385 9.03 -11.97 -4.78
CA ALA A 385 8.07 -12.70 -3.96
C ALA A 385 8.58 -14.10 -3.59
N GLY A 386 9.19 -14.82 -4.53
CA GLY A 386 9.75 -16.15 -4.31
C GLY A 386 10.93 -16.17 -3.34
N THR A 387 11.86 -15.21 -3.49
CA THR A 387 13.01 -15.07 -2.59
C THR A 387 12.58 -14.65 -1.19
N SER A 388 11.66 -13.70 -1.05
CA SER A 388 11.11 -13.29 0.24
C SER A 388 10.31 -14.39 0.93
N GLU A 389 9.55 -15.20 0.19
CA GLU A 389 8.86 -16.39 0.73
C GLU A 389 9.86 -17.43 1.25
N SER A 390 10.96 -17.67 0.53
CA SER A 390 12.03 -18.56 0.97
C SER A 390 12.72 -18.06 2.24
N SER A 391 13.03 -16.76 2.30
CA SER A 391 13.59 -16.12 3.49
C SER A 391 12.65 -16.22 4.69
N ALA A 392 11.37 -15.89 4.51
CA ALA A 392 10.34 -16.02 5.55
C ALA A 392 10.19 -17.45 6.07
N ARG A 393 10.26 -18.46 5.19
CA ARG A 393 10.27 -19.88 5.59
C ARG A 393 11.51 -20.24 6.40
N THR A 394 12.67 -19.74 6.01
CA THR A 394 13.94 -20.00 6.70
C THR A 394 13.92 -19.40 8.11
N THR A 395 13.49 -18.15 8.26
CA THR A 395 13.33 -17.50 9.57
C THR A 395 12.38 -18.27 10.48
N LEU A 396 11.22 -18.69 9.96
CA LEU A 396 10.25 -19.48 10.72
C LEU A 396 10.78 -20.87 11.11
N SER A 397 11.54 -21.53 10.23
CA SER A 397 12.14 -22.84 10.53
C SER A 397 13.19 -22.71 11.62
N ALA A 398 14.10 -21.74 11.49
CA ALA A 398 15.14 -21.47 12.47
C ALA A 398 14.54 -21.13 13.85
N ALA A 399 13.48 -20.31 13.87
CA ALA A 399 12.78 -19.96 15.08
C ALA A 399 12.11 -21.16 15.76
N ARG A 400 11.49 -22.06 14.98
CA ARG A 400 10.92 -23.31 15.51
C ARG A 400 11.97 -24.23 16.12
N GLU A 401 13.08 -24.43 15.43
CA GLU A 401 14.18 -25.23 15.95
C GLU A 401 14.75 -24.64 17.25
N GLN A 402 14.90 -23.33 17.32
CA GLN A 402 15.39 -22.66 18.53
C GLN A 402 14.39 -22.79 19.70
N ALA A 403 13.10 -22.58 19.45
CA ALA A 403 12.04 -22.78 20.43
C ALA A 403 12.00 -24.23 20.97
N GLU A 404 12.16 -25.23 20.09
CA GLU A 404 12.24 -26.64 20.48
C GLU A 404 13.47 -26.94 21.34
N ARG A 405 14.63 -26.35 21.01
CA ARG A 405 15.85 -26.47 21.82
C ARG A 405 15.66 -25.88 23.22
N ILE A 406 15.09 -24.68 23.33
CA ILE A 406 14.79 -24.03 24.63
C ILE A 406 13.88 -24.91 25.48
N LEU A 407 12.80 -25.44 24.90
CA LEU A 407 11.87 -26.32 25.61
C LEU A 407 12.49 -27.64 26.04
N THR A 408 13.33 -28.23 25.18
CA THR A 408 13.99 -29.50 25.48
C THR A 408 15.02 -29.32 26.61
N GLU A 409 15.81 -28.25 26.55
CA GLU A 409 16.80 -27.95 27.59
C GLU A 409 16.13 -27.62 28.92
N ALA A 410 15.05 -26.83 28.92
CA ALA A 410 14.31 -26.52 30.14
C ALA A 410 13.66 -27.75 30.77
N LYS A 411 13.11 -28.67 29.96
CA LYS A 411 12.58 -29.96 30.46
C LYS A 411 13.68 -30.82 31.08
N ARG A 412 14.83 -30.93 30.41
CA ARG A 412 15.98 -31.67 30.93
C ARG A 412 16.48 -31.09 32.25
N GLN A 413 16.52 -29.77 32.37
CA GLN A 413 16.90 -29.09 33.62
C GLN A 413 15.86 -29.30 34.72
N ALA A 414 14.58 -29.21 34.40
CA ALA A 414 13.48 -29.48 35.32
C ALA A 414 13.54 -30.91 35.88
N GLU A 415 13.71 -31.92 35.01
CA GLU A 415 13.88 -33.33 35.40
C GLU A 415 15.12 -33.53 36.30
N LEU A 416 16.21 -32.82 36.02
CA LEU A 416 17.42 -32.87 36.84
C LEU A 416 17.20 -32.25 38.23
N THR A 417 16.47 -31.14 38.31
CA THR A 417 16.14 -30.48 39.58
C THR A 417 15.23 -31.37 40.44
N THR A 418 14.20 -31.99 39.86
CA THR A 418 13.33 -32.91 40.60
C THR A 418 14.09 -34.16 41.02
N SER A 419 14.86 -34.78 40.13
CA SER A 419 15.66 -35.98 40.46
C SER A 419 16.68 -35.72 41.56
N ARG A 420 17.39 -34.58 41.53
CA ARG A 420 18.33 -34.21 42.60
C ARG A 420 17.64 -34.01 43.95
N ALA A 421 16.46 -33.39 43.95
CA ALA A 421 15.67 -33.16 45.16
C ALA A 421 15.10 -34.46 45.72
N GLU A 422 14.68 -35.39 44.86
CA GLU A 422 14.26 -36.74 45.24
C GLU A 422 15.42 -37.52 45.87
N GLU A 423 16.59 -37.56 45.23
CA GLU A 423 17.79 -38.21 45.77
C GLU A 423 18.24 -37.60 47.11
N GLU A 424 18.10 -36.28 47.29
CA GLU A 424 18.41 -35.62 48.54
C GLU A 424 17.35 -35.92 49.63
N ALA A 425 16.06 -35.93 49.27
CA ALA A 425 14.98 -36.30 50.17
C ALA A 425 15.12 -37.75 50.66
N GLU A 426 15.43 -38.69 49.75
CA GLU A 426 15.68 -40.09 50.06
C GLU A 426 16.90 -40.26 50.99
N ARG A 427 18.02 -39.60 50.66
CA ARG A 427 19.22 -39.64 51.52
C ARG A 427 18.94 -39.13 52.94
N ARG A 428 18.16 -38.06 53.08
CA ARG A 428 17.75 -37.53 54.39
C ARG A 428 16.85 -38.52 55.14
N LEU A 429 15.88 -39.12 54.47
CA LEU A 429 15.00 -40.12 55.07
C LEU A 429 15.75 -41.38 55.49
N ASP A 430 16.71 -41.85 54.68
CA ASP A 430 17.54 -43.02 55.01
C ASP A 430 18.47 -42.74 56.19
N SER A 431 19.07 -41.54 56.27
CA SER A 431 19.86 -41.11 57.43
C SER A 431 19.03 -41.15 58.71
N ILE A 432 17.84 -40.54 58.70
CA ILE A 432 16.96 -40.52 59.86
C ILE A 432 16.41 -41.92 60.18
N ARG A 433 16.17 -42.77 59.18
CA ARG A 433 15.81 -44.18 59.40
C ARG A 433 16.93 -44.95 60.09
N GLY A 434 18.20 -44.64 59.77
CA GLY A 434 19.36 -45.14 60.49
C GLY A 434 19.35 -44.74 61.97
N GLU A 435 19.18 -43.44 62.25
CA GLU A 435 19.08 -42.92 63.62
C GLU A 435 17.95 -43.56 64.42
N VAL A 436 16.78 -43.75 63.79
CA VAL A 436 15.63 -44.43 64.41
C VAL A 436 15.94 -45.89 64.72
N SER A 437 16.61 -46.60 63.80
CA SER A 437 17.04 -47.99 64.06
C SER A 437 18.01 -48.07 65.24
N ASP A 438 18.89 -47.09 65.39
CA ASP A 438 19.82 -47.06 66.53
C ASP A 438 19.10 -46.70 67.84
N LEU A 439 18.09 -45.82 67.82
CA LEU A 439 17.21 -45.58 68.96
C LEU A 439 16.38 -46.83 69.33
N GLU A 440 15.94 -47.61 68.35
CA GLU A 440 15.24 -48.88 68.57
C GLU A 440 16.16 -49.94 69.18
N LYS A 441 17.41 -50.06 68.71
CA LYS A 441 18.42 -50.93 69.35
C LYS A 441 18.67 -50.50 70.79
N GLN A 442 18.87 -49.20 71.05
CA GLN A 442 19.01 -48.67 72.41
C GLN A 442 17.80 -49.02 73.28
N ARG A 443 16.58 -48.95 72.72
CA ARG A 443 15.34 -49.34 73.39
C ARG A 443 15.34 -50.83 73.75
N GLU A 444 15.74 -51.69 72.83
CA GLU A 444 15.86 -53.14 73.03
C GLU A 444 16.94 -53.47 74.08
N ASP A 445 18.09 -52.82 74.03
CA ASP A 445 19.18 -52.97 75.00
C ASP A 445 18.74 -52.55 76.42
N ILE A 446 18.02 -51.43 76.54
CA ILE A 446 17.45 -50.97 77.82
C ILE A 446 16.42 -51.99 78.34
N THR A 447 15.58 -52.54 77.45
CA THR A 447 14.58 -53.54 77.83
C THR A 447 15.23 -54.85 78.27
N ALA A 448 16.22 -55.34 77.52
CA ALA A 448 17.01 -56.53 77.87
C ALA A 448 17.78 -56.35 79.18
N TYR A 449 18.33 -55.15 79.42
CA TYR A 449 18.97 -54.79 80.69
C TYR A 449 17.99 -54.88 81.87
N LEU A 450 16.75 -54.40 81.70
CA LEU A 450 15.71 -54.49 82.74
C LEU A 450 15.29 -55.95 83.01
N ASP A 451 15.18 -56.77 81.98
CA ASP A 451 14.90 -58.19 82.11
C ASP A 451 16.06 -58.94 82.81
N GLU A 452 17.31 -58.55 82.53
CA GLU A 452 18.49 -59.07 83.23
C GLU A 452 18.51 -58.66 84.71
N VAL A 453 18.26 -57.39 85.03
CA VAL A 453 18.17 -56.89 86.42
C VAL A 453 17.01 -57.56 87.16
N ARG A 454 15.86 -57.75 86.51
CA ARG A 454 14.70 -58.48 87.04
C ARG A 454 15.02 -59.97 87.25
N GLY A 455 15.77 -60.60 86.36
CA GLY A 455 16.22 -61.99 86.48
C GLY A 455 17.26 -62.20 87.60
N LEU A 456 18.21 -61.27 87.76
CA LEU A 456 19.22 -61.29 88.82
C LEU A 456 18.61 -61.11 90.21
N LEU A 457 17.52 -60.33 90.34
CA LEU A 457 16.83 -60.07 91.59
C LEU A 457 15.70 -61.07 91.89
N GLY A 458 15.18 -61.76 90.88
CA GLY A 458 14.14 -62.79 91.00
C GLY A 458 14.66 -64.22 91.27
N SER A 459 15.98 -64.44 91.28
CA SER A 459 16.58 -65.75 91.53
C SER A 459 16.77 -66.01 93.04
N PRO A 460 16.05 -66.96 93.65
CA PRO A 460 16.01 -67.14 95.12
C PRO A 460 17.26 -67.84 95.72
N SER A 461 18.35 -68.01 94.97
CA SER A 461 19.57 -68.63 95.52
C SER A 461 20.84 -68.23 94.76
N LEU A 462 21.41 -67.08 95.12
CA LEU A 462 22.77 -66.70 94.74
C LEU A 462 23.53 -66.16 95.98
N PRO A 463 24.80 -66.55 96.18
CA PRO A 463 25.63 -65.98 97.24
C PRO A 463 25.92 -64.49 96.99
N GLU A 464 25.96 -63.70 98.07
CA GLU A 464 26.09 -62.24 98.14
C GLU A 464 27.18 -61.63 97.22
N ALA A 465 28.24 -62.39 96.91
CA ALA A 465 29.31 -61.98 96.01
C ALA A 465 28.90 -61.90 94.51
N GLY A 466 27.91 -62.69 94.07
CA GLY A 466 27.41 -62.69 92.70
C GLY A 466 26.52 -61.49 92.38
N LEU A 467 25.77 -61.01 93.37
CA LEU A 467 24.90 -59.84 93.26
C LEU A 467 25.71 -58.54 93.15
N ILE A 468 26.79 -58.41 93.92
CA ILE A 468 27.72 -57.26 93.85
C ILE A 468 28.49 -57.26 92.52
N ALA A 469 28.99 -58.42 92.09
CA ALA A 469 29.70 -58.53 90.81
C ALA A 469 28.79 -58.37 89.57
N GLY A 470 27.49 -58.64 89.72
CA GLY A 470 26.44 -58.36 88.73
C GLY A 470 26.10 -56.88 88.68
N ALA A 471 25.92 -56.24 89.84
CA ALA A 471 25.70 -54.80 89.96
C ALA A 471 26.89 -53.97 89.42
N ASP A 472 28.14 -54.36 89.73
CA ASP A 472 29.36 -53.71 89.23
C ASP A 472 29.56 -53.91 87.71
N ARG A 473 29.04 -55.00 87.14
CA ARG A 473 29.01 -55.21 85.68
C ARG A 473 27.89 -54.38 85.04
N ALA A 474 26.72 -54.34 85.66
CA ALA A 474 25.57 -53.54 85.25
C ALA A 474 25.90 -52.03 85.24
N GLU A 475 26.56 -51.53 86.28
CA GLU A 475 26.96 -50.12 86.37
C GLU A 475 28.04 -49.76 85.31
N ARG A 476 28.92 -50.71 84.98
CA ARG A 476 29.92 -50.53 83.91
C ARG A 476 29.27 -50.51 82.52
N ASN A 477 28.35 -51.42 82.23
CA ASN A 477 27.64 -51.46 80.95
C ASN A 477 26.74 -50.23 80.76
N LEU A 478 26.07 -49.76 81.81
CA LEU A 478 25.26 -48.53 81.78
C LEU A 478 26.14 -47.28 81.54
N ARG A 479 27.30 -47.19 82.20
CA ARG A 479 28.28 -46.14 81.91
C ARG A 479 28.81 -46.21 80.47
N GLN A 480 28.98 -47.41 79.92
CA GLN A 480 29.42 -47.62 78.54
C GLN A 480 28.33 -47.25 77.53
N ALA A 481 27.06 -47.57 77.78
CA ALA A 481 25.92 -47.16 76.96
C ALA A 481 25.69 -45.64 76.99
N ARG A 482 25.90 -45.00 78.16
CA ARG A 482 25.90 -43.53 78.28
C ARG A 482 27.04 -42.88 77.50
N ALA A 483 28.24 -43.44 77.58
CA ALA A 483 29.41 -42.95 76.85
C ALA A 483 29.28 -43.16 75.33
N ALA A 484 28.66 -44.25 74.88
CA ALA A 484 28.38 -44.51 73.47
C ALA A 484 27.30 -43.54 72.91
N GLY A 485 26.28 -43.21 73.72
CA GLY A 485 25.28 -42.20 73.37
C GLY A 485 25.80 -40.75 73.36
N GLU A 486 26.83 -40.43 74.15
CA GLU A 486 27.49 -39.12 74.14
C GLU A 486 28.55 -38.98 73.03
N SER A 487 29.18 -40.08 72.58
CA SER A 487 30.19 -40.03 71.51
C SER A 487 29.62 -39.81 70.10
N ASP A 488 28.33 -40.08 69.87
CA ASP A 488 27.68 -39.92 68.55
C ASP A 488 26.95 -38.57 68.40
N ALA A 489 26.62 -37.90 69.52
CA ALA A 489 26.11 -36.53 69.50
C ALA A 489 27.20 -35.47 69.20
N GLY A 490 28.49 -35.86 69.22
CA GLY A 490 29.64 -34.98 69.01
C GLY A 490 30.21 -34.95 67.58
N SER A 491 29.70 -35.76 66.64
CA SER A 491 30.27 -35.88 65.28
C SER A 491 29.40 -35.28 64.17
N ALA A 492 28.34 -34.53 64.52
CA ALA A 492 27.44 -33.86 63.56
C ALA A 492 27.52 -32.32 63.61
N SER A 493 28.67 -31.76 63.97
CA SER A 493 28.93 -30.31 63.92
C SER A 493 30.29 -30.01 63.30
N ASN A 494 30.49 -30.41 62.05
CA ASN A 494 31.52 -29.80 61.21
C ASN A 494 31.18 -29.91 59.72
N SER A 495 30.25 -29.07 59.26
CA SER A 495 30.18 -28.62 57.87
C SER A 495 29.47 -27.26 57.81
N GLU A 496 30.09 -26.26 58.44
CA GLU A 496 29.93 -24.86 58.01
C GLU A 496 30.62 -24.74 56.64
N ASP A 497 29.83 -24.44 55.61
CA ASP A 497 29.70 -23.08 55.09
C ASP A 497 30.92 -22.69 54.25
N THR A 498 30.85 -23.02 52.95
CA THR A 498 31.65 -22.36 51.92
C THR A 498 30.71 -21.90 50.83
N GLY A 499 30.13 -20.72 51.03
CA GLY A 499 29.14 -20.18 50.13
C GLY A 499 28.95 -18.68 50.20
N ASP A 500 29.98 -17.87 50.45
CA ASP A 500 29.99 -16.49 49.96
C ASP A 500 31.39 -15.87 49.95
N THR A 501 31.90 -15.57 48.75
CA THR A 501 32.75 -14.39 48.55
C THR A 501 32.50 -13.77 47.18
N ALA A 502 31.92 -12.57 47.24
CA ALA A 502 32.35 -11.36 46.52
C ALA A 502 31.73 -11.09 45.14
N SER A 503 30.61 -10.38 45.19
CA SER A 503 30.33 -9.27 44.29
C SER A 503 30.96 -7.98 44.85
N THR A 504 31.85 -7.36 44.08
CA THR A 504 32.25 -5.92 44.09
C THR A 504 33.06 -5.73 42.78
N SER A 505 32.57 -5.05 41.75
CA SER A 505 32.41 -3.59 41.56
C SER A 505 33.74 -2.82 41.50
N GLU A 506 33.90 -2.10 40.38
CA GLU A 506 34.83 -0.99 40.08
C GLU A 506 36.27 -1.40 39.71
N THR A 507 36.94 -0.88 38.66
CA THR A 507 36.99 0.50 38.16
C THR A 507 37.33 0.63 36.66
N SER A 508 36.98 1.80 36.13
CA SER A 508 37.45 2.55 34.95
C SER A 508 38.95 2.47 34.61
N ASP A 509 39.32 2.51 33.32
CA ASP A 509 39.61 3.75 32.57
C ASP A 509 40.04 3.54 31.09
N ALA A 510 39.54 4.44 30.24
CA ALA A 510 40.02 5.01 28.96
C ALA A 510 40.54 4.11 27.81
N ASP A 511 39.90 4.18 26.62
CA ASP A 511 40.35 5.07 25.52
C ASP A 511 39.28 5.22 24.41
N SER A 512 39.32 6.42 23.82
CA SER A 512 38.58 7.12 22.78
C SER A 512 38.10 6.38 21.53
N SER A 513 36.91 6.75 21.04
CA SER A 513 36.75 7.82 20.03
C SER A 513 35.31 7.90 19.53
N ALA A 514 34.82 9.14 19.50
CA ALA A 514 33.48 9.51 19.09
C ALA A 514 33.38 9.61 17.56
N THR A 515 32.24 9.23 17.00
CA THR A 515 31.61 9.95 15.88
C THR A 515 30.15 9.52 15.78
N ASP A 516 29.28 10.34 16.39
CA ASP A 516 27.86 10.41 16.06
C ASP A 516 27.56 11.90 15.83
N GLU A 517 27.20 12.25 14.60
CA GLU A 517 26.47 13.49 14.30
C GLU A 517 25.30 13.10 13.39
N THR A 518 24.15 12.97 14.04
CA THR A 518 22.82 12.95 13.45
C THR A 518 22.40 14.32 12.93
N GLN A 519 21.80 14.30 11.73
CA GLN A 519 20.67 15.13 11.25
C GLN A 519 21.00 16.62 10.98
N VAL A 520 20.48 17.30 9.95
CA VAL A 520 19.07 17.48 9.59
C VAL A 520 18.95 17.91 8.11
N LEU A 521 17.82 17.51 7.54
CA LEU A 521 17.07 17.88 6.33
C LEU A 521 17.24 19.29 5.70
N GLU A 522 16.81 19.33 4.43
CA GLU A 522 16.09 20.41 3.70
C GLU A 522 16.89 21.00 2.51
N ALA A 523 16.73 20.48 1.28
CA ALA A 523 15.69 20.76 0.28
C ALA A 523 16.08 21.85 -0.75
N THR A 524 15.86 21.50 -2.03
CA THR A 524 15.58 22.33 -3.21
C THR A 524 16.65 23.29 -3.75
N ALA A 525 17.11 23.03 -4.98
CA ALA A 525 16.72 23.77 -6.20
C ALA A 525 17.88 23.94 -7.22
N GLU A 526 17.55 23.56 -8.46
CA GLU A 526 17.98 24.19 -9.73
C GLU A 526 19.42 24.02 -10.21
N GLU A 527 19.62 22.95 -10.97
CA GLU A 527 20.61 22.85 -12.03
C GLU A 527 20.00 23.41 -13.33
N SER A 528 20.33 24.66 -13.66
CA SER A 528 19.98 25.33 -14.92
C SER A 528 21.20 25.31 -15.84
N GLY A 529 21.35 24.23 -16.61
CA GLY A 529 22.09 24.23 -17.86
C GLY A 529 21.23 24.84 -18.96
N GLY A 530 21.74 25.89 -19.61
CA GLY A 530 21.04 26.59 -20.68
C GLY A 530 21.92 27.68 -21.28
N GLU A 531 22.88 27.27 -22.12
CA GLU A 531 23.48 28.15 -23.11
C GLU A 531 22.41 28.52 -24.14
N THR A 532 21.98 29.78 -24.14
CA THR A 532 21.23 30.37 -25.26
C THR A 532 22.15 31.32 -26.00
N GLU A 533 22.62 30.89 -27.17
CA GLU A 533 23.14 31.77 -28.22
C GLU A 533 21.98 32.66 -28.69
N ALA A 534 22.15 33.97 -28.52
CA ALA A 534 21.28 34.99 -29.11
C ALA A 534 21.88 35.39 -30.46
N GLU A 535 21.43 34.74 -31.53
CA GLU A 535 21.52 35.31 -32.88
C GLU A 535 20.47 36.43 -32.98
N THR A 536 20.94 37.68 -32.92
CA THR A 536 20.17 38.83 -33.39
C THR A 536 20.22 38.84 -34.91
N GLU A 537 19.22 38.24 -35.53
CA GLU A 537 18.95 38.39 -36.96
C GLU A 537 18.45 39.81 -37.22
N THR A 538 19.13 40.46 -38.16
CA THR A 538 18.90 41.80 -38.67
C THR A 538 17.68 41.83 -39.59
N ASP A 539 16.60 42.49 -39.18
CA ASP A 539 15.55 42.93 -40.11
C ASP A 539 15.99 44.22 -40.82
N GLU A 540 16.62 44.06 -41.99
CA GLU A 540 16.70 45.07 -43.02
C GLU A 540 15.84 44.65 -44.22
N GLU A 541 14.97 45.59 -44.64
CA GLU A 541 14.58 45.80 -46.03
C GLU A 541 13.59 44.81 -46.70
N SER A 542 12.34 45.23 -46.86
CA SER A 542 11.79 45.53 -48.21
C SER A 542 10.40 46.17 -48.15
N ALA A 543 10.37 47.46 -48.43
CA ALA A 543 9.19 48.15 -48.92
C ALA A 543 9.18 48.02 -50.45
N ASP A 544 8.26 47.23 -51.01
CA ASP A 544 7.69 47.49 -52.35
C ASP A 544 6.41 46.66 -52.58
N ARG A 545 5.25 47.33 -52.51
CA ARG A 545 4.03 47.19 -53.34
C ARG A 545 2.79 47.76 -52.66
#